data_AF-A0A497PVL7-F1
#
_entry.id   AF-A0A497PVL7-F1
#
_cell.length_a   1.000
_cell.length_b   1.000
_cell.length_c   1.000
_cell.angle_alpha   90.00
_cell.angle_beta   90.00
_cell.angle_gamma   90.00
#
_symmetry.space_group_name_H-M   'P 1'
#
loop_
_entity.id
_entity.type
_entity.pdbx_description
1 polymer ?
#
loop_
_entity_poly.entity_id
_entity_poly.type
_entity_poly.pdbx_seq_one_letter_code
_entity_poly.pdbx_strand_id
1 'polypeptide(L)'
;MNQTMKRKWFVLALLLVPVLPAAIISPMVQPADAWGLATHRFIVTEAMDHISNSSWAQAFQYYTPELLEGSTTPDQVWQDWPNHLYYPENGNNTAPQASARWYEFARNNFTSGNWEDGFFAAGVLSHYSSDPCIPVHTGPYWPGHEAYEHDINDQLTALSLGTPSEGTVANVSQMVVDAATYSHTYYDYIVSAYPTSESVALETNSTVKTYTELCLTMAINNTLSLFYNLTIGINAPDVTIVYEHVALFDFAHNNDYVYDDALNAVNQTLARNGYQMVRWESEINSTALTGVDLFVATCALDSYSASELSAITAWATSGNKSILLTGRGDFDTYTDNARPNQILAEIGSHIRINDDNIYMLGTYQPWYNDLLSMLGPDETAGLTRNVESMTMFSPASLYFTDDGPVLPIVFGDDSAYQTDQHPPEIDVTWDNTNDGEFGYQIPLAAIEEIGSLRLLVTGTTFFSDFDYGKSQFDNAQFLENFLEWAANRTIGAVSSVDEVGPRIGDVNWTPGSPTNGHNVTFSADIYDPSGTVSAHLIVETDSGEQVIAMTGSGGTFTAIIPGLTDESASIRVEATDGDGNNSTRAYFSITWGGSSTTTPTSSGVPLPPMTIAIAIAGVAIVAVVLIIFVRRR
;
A
#
# COMPACT_ATOMS: atom_id res chain seq x y z
N MET A 1 -23.71 38.57 -36.93
CA MET A 1 -23.88 37.62 -38.05
C MET A 1 -22.78 36.59 -37.92
N ASN A 2 -22.93 35.33 -37.54
CA ASN A 2 -24.02 34.42 -37.16
C ASN A 2 -23.32 33.43 -36.19
N GLN A 3 -23.70 33.29 -34.92
CA GLN A 3 -24.76 32.41 -34.39
C GLN A 3 -24.95 31.05 -35.10
N THR A 4 -25.14 30.01 -34.26
CA THR A 4 -25.43 28.59 -34.52
C THR A 4 -24.18 27.73 -34.81
N MET A 5 -23.80 26.73 -34.01
CA MET A 5 -24.62 25.70 -33.37
C MET A 5 -24.21 25.40 -31.91
N LYS A 6 -25.12 25.68 -30.98
CA LYS A 6 -25.24 25.00 -29.69
C LYS A 6 -26.36 23.95 -29.83
N ARG A 7 -26.20 22.83 -29.11
CA ARG A 7 -27.13 21.68 -28.86
C ARG A 7 -26.81 20.41 -29.63
N LYS A 8 -26.33 19.38 -28.91
CA LYS A 8 -27.04 18.11 -28.61
C LYS A 8 -26.09 17.08 -27.98
N TRP A 9 -25.93 17.12 -26.66
CA TRP A 9 -25.60 15.96 -25.82
C TRP A 9 -26.41 16.12 -24.53
N PHE A 10 -27.67 15.71 -24.60
CA PHE A 10 -28.60 15.67 -23.46
C PHE A 10 -29.70 14.65 -23.79
N VAL A 11 -29.34 13.36 -23.85
CA VAL A 11 -30.23 12.20 -23.64
C VAL A 11 -29.35 11.00 -23.26
N LEU A 12 -29.06 10.82 -21.97
CA LEU A 12 -29.01 9.52 -21.30
C LEU A 12 -28.94 9.70 -19.76
N ALA A 13 -29.89 10.45 -19.19
CA ALA A 13 -29.99 10.68 -17.74
C ALA A 13 -31.36 10.25 -17.18
N LEU A 14 -31.93 9.17 -17.72
CA LEU A 14 -33.24 8.68 -17.28
C LEU A 14 -33.36 7.18 -17.54
N LEU A 15 -32.59 6.38 -16.78
CA LEU A 15 -32.87 4.97 -16.47
C LEU A 15 -31.98 4.44 -15.32
N LEU A 16 -31.82 5.23 -14.25
CA LEU A 16 -31.27 4.76 -12.96
C LEU A 16 -32.11 5.32 -11.82
N VAL A 17 -33.31 4.75 -11.67
CA VAL A 17 -34.01 4.77 -10.38
C VAL A 17 -33.61 3.47 -9.69
N PRO A 18 -33.00 3.49 -8.50
CA PRO A 18 -32.75 2.28 -7.75
C PRO A 18 -34.10 1.80 -7.21
N VAL A 19 -34.64 0.73 -7.80
CA VAL A 19 -35.61 -0.12 -7.11
C VAL A 19 -34.80 -0.93 -6.11
N LEU A 20 -34.88 -0.53 -4.83
CA LEU A 20 -34.37 -1.30 -3.69
C LEU A 20 -34.80 -2.76 -3.81
N PRO A 21 -33.88 -3.73 -3.96
CA PRO A 21 -34.17 -5.11 -3.64
C PRO A 21 -34.13 -5.25 -2.12
N ALA A 22 -35.13 -5.89 -1.55
CA ALA A 22 -35.10 -6.34 -0.17
C ALA A 22 -33.79 -7.12 0.07
N ALA A 23 -33.05 -6.73 1.12
CA ALA A 23 -31.84 -7.39 1.55
C ALA A 23 -32.16 -8.86 1.91
N ILE A 24 -31.90 -9.76 0.96
CA ILE A 24 -31.65 -11.15 1.27
C ILE A 24 -30.19 -11.17 1.69
N ILE A 25 -29.96 -11.31 3.00
CA ILE A 25 -28.64 -11.57 3.57
C ILE A 25 -28.24 -12.96 3.09
N SER A 26 -27.62 -13.03 1.92
CA SER A 26 -26.80 -14.16 1.54
C SER A 26 -25.53 -14.08 2.38
N PRO A 27 -24.99 -15.20 2.89
CA PRO A 27 -23.68 -15.19 3.52
C PRO A 27 -22.70 -14.59 2.51
N MET A 28 -21.98 -13.54 2.92
CA MET A 28 -20.80 -13.04 2.21
C MET A 28 -19.90 -14.26 2.00
N VAL A 29 -19.76 -14.66 0.74
CA VAL A 29 -18.63 -15.50 0.33
C VAL A 29 -17.41 -14.66 0.69
N GLN A 30 -16.60 -15.17 1.62
CA GLN A 30 -15.28 -14.61 1.88
C GLN A 30 -14.58 -14.45 0.52
N PRO A 31 -13.89 -13.34 0.25
CA PRO A 31 -13.03 -13.29 -0.93
C PRO A 31 -12.10 -14.50 -0.83
N ALA A 32 -12.24 -15.43 -1.77
CA ALA A 32 -11.13 -16.31 -2.05
C ALA A 32 -10.04 -15.33 -2.51
N ASP A 33 -8.92 -15.25 -1.79
CA ASP A 33 -7.80 -14.45 -2.26
C ASP A 33 -7.51 -14.86 -3.72
N ALA A 34 -7.00 -13.95 -4.53
CA ALA A 34 -6.51 -14.33 -5.83
C ALA A 34 -5.29 -15.25 -5.60
N TRP A 35 -5.46 -16.57 -5.60
CA TRP A 35 -4.41 -17.49 -5.11
C TRP A 35 -3.46 -17.97 -6.22
N GLY A 36 -3.77 -17.79 -7.51
CA GLY A 36 -2.90 -18.15 -8.66
C GLY A 36 -1.87 -17.10 -9.09
N LEU A 37 -1.81 -15.95 -8.41
CA LEU A 37 -1.08 -14.76 -8.87
C LEU A 37 0.40 -14.97 -9.16
N ALA A 38 1.09 -15.71 -8.29
CA ALA A 38 2.51 -16.01 -8.48
C ALA A 38 2.74 -16.82 -9.77
N THR A 39 1.86 -17.78 -10.05
CA THR A 39 1.91 -18.59 -11.28
C THR A 39 1.66 -17.75 -12.54
N HIS A 40 0.70 -16.82 -12.53
CA HIS A 40 0.47 -15.94 -13.69
C HIS A 40 1.68 -15.04 -13.97
N ARG A 41 2.22 -14.37 -12.94
CA ARG A 41 3.41 -13.54 -13.08
C ARG A 41 4.62 -14.34 -13.55
N PHE A 42 4.77 -15.58 -13.06
CA PHE A 42 5.79 -16.50 -13.52
C PHE A 42 5.64 -16.86 -15.00
N ILE A 43 4.44 -17.23 -15.46
CA ILE A 43 4.17 -17.56 -16.88
C ILE A 43 4.51 -16.37 -17.78
N VAL A 44 4.11 -15.16 -17.40
CA VAL A 44 4.42 -13.93 -18.13
C VAL A 44 5.92 -13.68 -18.20
N THR A 45 6.62 -13.78 -17.07
CA THR A 45 8.07 -13.54 -16.99
C THR A 45 8.85 -14.55 -17.84
N GLU A 46 8.54 -15.83 -17.71
CA GLU A 46 9.17 -16.89 -18.53
C GLU A 46 8.92 -16.68 -20.02
N ALA A 47 7.72 -16.24 -20.41
CA ALA A 47 7.42 -15.91 -21.80
C ALA A 47 8.24 -14.70 -22.28
N MET A 48 8.30 -13.61 -21.50
CA MET A 48 9.07 -12.41 -21.86
C MET A 48 10.56 -12.70 -22.07
N ASP A 49 11.16 -13.50 -21.18
CA ASP A 49 12.60 -13.85 -21.22
C ASP A 49 12.99 -14.66 -22.47
N HIS A 50 12.00 -15.21 -23.18
CA HIS A 50 12.19 -16.02 -24.38
C HIS A 50 11.73 -15.34 -25.68
N ILE A 51 11.38 -14.05 -25.65
CA ILE A 51 11.07 -13.28 -26.87
C ILE A 51 12.33 -13.18 -27.75
N SER A 52 12.24 -13.70 -28.97
CA SER A 52 13.41 -13.85 -29.84
C SER A 52 13.82 -12.53 -30.53
N ASN A 53 12.87 -11.63 -30.74
CA ASN A 53 13.12 -10.33 -31.32
C ASN A 53 13.63 -9.36 -30.25
N SER A 54 14.90 -8.97 -30.33
CA SER A 54 15.55 -8.16 -29.30
C SER A 54 14.88 -6.80 -29.05
N SER A 55 14.37 -6.12 -30.08
CA SER A 55 13.67 -4.83 -29.90
C SER A 55 12.33 -4.99 -29.19
N TRP A 56 11.62 -6.08 -29.47
CA TRP A 56 10.39 -6.39 -28.75
C TRP A 56 10.69 -6.92 -27.34
N ALA A 57 11.72 -7.74 -27.15
CA ALA A 57 12.16 -8.16 -25.81
C ALA A 57 12.45 -6.94 -24.92
N GLN A 58 13.15 -5.93 -25.44
CA GLN A 58 13.39 -4.66 -24.72
C GLN A 58 12.09 -3.91 -24.42
N ALA A 59 11.14 -3.86 -25.37
CA ALA A 59 9.85 -3.23 -25.15
C ALA A 59 9.03 -3.94 -24.07
N PHE A 60 8.95 -5.27 -24.11
CA PHE A 60 8.28 -6.08 -23.09
C PHE A 60 8.93 -5.88 -21.73
N GLN A 61 10.27 -5.86 -21.64
CA GLN A 61 10.99 -5.55 -20.40
C GLN A 61 10.66 -4.13 -19.89
N TYR A 62 10.60 -3.13 -20.78
CA TYR A 62 10.28 -1.76 -20.41
C TYR A 62 8.87 -1.61 -19.83
N TYR A 63 7.88 -2.31 -20.41
CA TYR A 63 6.46 -2.30 -20.00
C TYR A 63 6.08 -3.50 -19.11
N THR A 64 7.05 -4.08 -18.40
CA THR A 64 6.81 -5.17 -17.45
C THR A 64 5.77 -4.79 -16.38
N PRO A 65 5.77 -3.57 -15.81
CA PRO A 65 4.78 -3.20 -14.79
C PRO A 65 3.34 -3.36 -15.28
N GLU A 66 3.00 -2.78 -16.43
CA GLU A 66 1.66 -2.85 -17.02
C GLU A 66 1.28 -4.30 -17.36
N LEU A 67 2.24 -5.05 -17.91
CA LEU A 67 2.03 -6.43 -18.29
C LEU A 67 1.75 -7.34 -17.09
N LEU A 68 2.50 -7.17 -16.00
CA LEU A 68 2.31 -7.93 -14.77
C LEU A 68 1.01 -7.52 -14.07
N GLU A 69 0.70 -6.23 -14.00
CA GLU A 69 -0.56 -5.72 -13.46
C GLU A 69 -1.75 -6.34 -14.20
N GLY A 70 -1.76 -6.25 -15.54
CA GLY A 70 -2.81 -6.84 -16.36
C GLY A 70 -2.93 -8.36 -16.18
N SER A 71 -1.82 -9.06 -15.89
CA SER A 71 -1.83 -10.51 -15.65
C SER A 71 -2.47 -10.93 -14.33
N THR A 72 -2.70 -10.00 -13.40
CA THR A 72 -3.30 -10.27 -12.08
C THR A 72 -4.64 -9.58 -11.86
N THR A 73 -4.94 -8.49 -12.58
CA THR A 73 -6.21 -7.76 -12.46
C THR A 73 -7.47 -8.64 -12.57
N PRO A 74 -7.56 -9.64 -13.46
CA PRO A 74 -8.76 -10.48 -13.56
C PRO A 74 -9.15 -11.13 -12.24
N ASP A 75 -8.20 -11.69 -11.49
CA ASP A 75 -8.46 -12.31 -10.18
C ASP A 75 -8.60 -11.28 -9.06
N GLN A 76 -7.79 -10.22 -9.07
CA GLN A 76 -7.73 -9.28 -7.94
C GLN A 76 -8.89 -8.29 -7.94
N VAL A 77 -9.25 -7.77 -9.11
CA VAL A 77 -10.14 -6.61 -9.23
C VAL A 77 -11.48 -7.00 -9.85
N TRP A 78 -11.47 -7.77 -10.95
CA TRP A 78 -12.71 -8.03 -11.71
C TRP A 78 -13.48 -9.24 -11.20
N GLN A 79 -12.76 -10.28 -10.78
CA GLN A 79 -13.32 -11.56 -10.30
C GLN A 79 -14.40 -12.10 -11.26
N ASP A 80 -14.17 -11.97 -12.56
CA ASP A 80 -15.12 -12.33 -13.60
C ASP A 80 -14.98 -13.81 -13.99
N TRP A 81 -15.13 -14.68 -12.97
CA TRP A 81 -14.86 -16.13 -12.98
C TRP A 81 -15.23 -16.90 -14.25
N PRO A 82 -16.34 -16.62 -14.96
CA PRO A 82 -16.62 -17.28 -16.25
C PRO A 82 -15.52 -17.09 -17.31
N ASN A 83 -14.74 -16.00 -17.27
CA ASN A 83 -13.64 -15.75 -18.20
C ASN A 83 -12.35 -16.52 -17.87
N HIS A 84 -12.26 -17.13 -16.70
CA HIS A 84 -11.14 -17.96 -16.25
C HIS A 84 -11.33 -19.44 -16.65
N LEU A 85 -12.53 -19.81 -17.08
CA LEU A 85 -12.92 -21.20 -17.25
C LEU A 85 -13.24 -21.52 -18.71
N TYR A 86 -13.00 -22.77 -19.10
CA TYR A 86 -13.59 -23.35 -20.31
C TYR A 86 -13.71 -24.85 -20.18
N TYR A 87 -14.93 -25.39 -20.32
CA TYR A 87 -15.19 -26.82 -20.15
C TYR A 87 -15.26 -27.51 -21.51
N PRO A 88 -14.25 -28.29 -21.93
CA PRO A 88 -14.18 -28.83 -23.30
C PRO A 88 -15.32 -29.80 -23.63
N GLU A 89 -15.91 -30.45 -22.63
CA GLU A 89 -16.97 -31.43 -22.83
C GLU A 89 -18.28 -30.84 -23.37
N ASN A 90 -18.57 -29.58 -23.02
CA ASN A 90 -19.84 -28.93 -23.34
C ASN A 90 -19.70 -27.51 -23.89
N GLY A 91 -18.50 -26.94 -23.89
CA GLY A 91 -18.21 -25.60 -24.38
C GLY A 91 -18.71 -24.47 -23.48
N ASN A 92 -18.98 -24.75 -22.19
CA ASN A 92 -19.37 -23.73 -21.22
C ASN A 92 -18.19 -22.83 -20.84
N ASN A 93 -18.53 -21.64 -20.32
CA ASN A 93 -17.63 -20.56 -19.91
C ASN A 93 -16.91 -19.88 -21.08
N THR A 94 -16.24 -18.75 -20.81
CA THR A 94 -15.94 -17.73 -21.82
C THR A 94 -14.46 -17.38 -21.99
N ALA A 95 -13.53 -18.16 -21.41
CA ALA A 95 -12.10 -17.92 -21.55
C ALA A 95 -11.61 -17.79 -23.02
N PRO A 96 -12.08 -18.61 -24.00
CA PRO A 96 -11.69 -18.45 -25.40
C PRO A 96 -12.13 -17.12 -26.03
N GLN A 97 -13.32 -16.63 -25.66
CA GLN A 97 -13.88 -15.37 -26.15
C GLN A 97 -13.21 -14.18 -25.47
N ALA A 98 -12.96 -14.27 -24.16
CA ALA A 98 -12.24 -13.26 -23.40
C ALA A 98 -10.81 -13.08 -23.93
N SER A 99 -10.08 -14.18 -24.14
CA SER A 99 -8.74 -14.18 -24.72
C SER A 99 -8.72 -13.54 -26.11
N ALA A 100 -9.65 -13.91 -27.01
CA ALA A 100 -9.70 -13.29 -28.34
C ALA A 100 -10.00 -11.78 -28.28
N ARG A 101 -10.93 -11.37 -27.41
CA ARG A 101 -11.25 -9.95 -27.20
C ARG A 101 -10.03 -9.17 -26.70
N TRP A 102 -9.31 -9.68 -25.71
CA TRP A 102 -8.15 -9.00 -25.15
C TRP A 102 -6.95 -9.00 -26.10
N TYR A 103 -6.79 -10.05 -26.92
CA TYR A 103 -5.85 -10.04 -28.03
C TYR A 103 -6.16 -8.92 -29.03
N GLU A 104 -7.42 -8.77 -29.46
CA GLU A 104 -7.82 -7.69 -30.36
C GLU A 104 -7.59 -6.31 -29.72
N PHE A 105 -7.90 -6.17 -28.43
CA PHE A 105 -7.70 -4.91 -27.70
C PHE A 105 -6.22 -4.54 -27.58
N ALA A 106 -5.36 -5.47 -27.15
CA ALA A 106 -3.91 -5.29 -27.11
C ALA A 106 -3.35 -4.94 -28.50
N ARG A 107 -3.78 -5.68 -29.52
CA ARG A 107 -3.33 -5.47 -30.90
C ARG A 107 -3.72 -4.09 -31.45
N ASN A 108 -4.93 -3.62 -31.14
CA ASN A 108 -5.41 -2.30 -31.54
C ASN A 108 -4.61 -1.18 -30.86
N ASN A 109 -4.27 -1.35 -29.58
CA ASN A 109 -3.43 -0.40 -28.84
C ASN A 109 -2.00 -0.36 -29.37
N PHE A 110 -1.36 -1.51 -29.61
CA PHE A 110 -0.04 -1.58 -30.26
C PHE A 110 -0.04 -0.94 -31.65
N THR A 111 -1.10 -1.14 -32.44
CA THR A 111 -1.23 -0.51 -33.77
C THR A 111 -1.39 1.01 -33.66
N SER A 112 -2.00 1.50 -32.59
CA SER A 112 -2.24 2.93 -32.34
C SER A 112 -1.07 3.63 -31.64
N GLY A 113 -0.08 2.88 -31.16
CA GLY A 113 1.03 3.41 -30.35
C GLY A 113 0.66 3.68 -28.89
N ASN A 114 -0.48 3.16 -28.41
CA ASN A 114 -0.90 3.24 -27.01
C ASN A 114 -0.25 2.08 -26.24
N TRP A 115 1.03 2.23 -25.92
CA TRP A 115 1.83 1.10 -25.47
C TRP A 115 1.42 0.59 -24.08
N GLU A 116 1.24 1.46 -23.10
CA GLU A 116 0.86 1.09 -21.72
C GLU A 116 -0.46 0.29 -21.69
N ASP A 117 -1.53 0.85 -22.28
CA ASP A 117 -2.82 0.15 -22.45
C ASP A 117 -2.68 -1.18 -23.22
N GLY A 118 -1.77 -1.23 -24.19
CA GLY A 118 -1.52 -2.41 -25.00
C GLY A 118 -0.81 -3.51 -24.23
N PHE A 119 0.17 -3.17 -23.40
CA PHE A 119 0.92 -4.11 -22.56
C PHE A 119 0.06 -4.58 -21.38
N PHE A 120 -0.71 -3.70 -20.74
CA PHE A 120 -1.73 -4.09 -19.77
C PHE A 120 -2.72 -5.11 -20.38
N ALA A 121 -3.25 -4.81 -21.57
CA ALA A 121 -4.14 -5.71 -22.27
C ALA A 121 -3.49 -7.05 -22.67
N ALA A 122 -2.18 -7.05 -23.00
CA ALA A 122 -1.42 -8.26 -23.25
C ALA A 122 -1.25 -9.10 -21.96
N GLY A 123 -1.18 -8.45 -20.80
CA GLY A 123 -1.16 -9.07 -19.48
C GLY A 123 -2.47 -9.80 -19.21
N VAL A 124 -3.59 -9.09 -19.39
CA VAL A 124 -4.94 -9.65 -19.24
C VAL A 124 -5.19 -10.80 -20.22
N LEU A 125 -4.72 -10.67 -21.46
CA LEU A 125 -4.75 -11.73 -22.46
C LEU A 125 -3.99 -12.98 -21.95
N SER A 126 -2.79 -12.79 -21.40
CA SER A 126 -1.98 -13.91 -20.93
C SER A 126 -2.72 -14.70 -19.86
N HIS A 127 -3.34 -14.01 -18.89
CA HIS A 127 -4.14 -14.58 -17.82
C HIS A 127 -5.26 -15.50 -18.34
N TYR A 128 -6.19 -14.96 -19.12
CA TYR A 128 -7.33 -15.75 -19.62
C TYR A 128 -6.93 -16.86 -20.59
N SER A 129 -5.77 -16.73 -21.24
CA SER A 129 -5.25 -17.78 -22.12
C SER A 129 -4.50 -18.87 -21.38
N SER A 130 -3.92 -18.55 -20.21
CA SER A 130 -3.17 -19.48 -19.37
C SER A 130 -4.06 -20.31 -18.46
N ASP A 131 -5.16 -19.76 -17.94
CA ASP A 131 -6.04 -20.51 -17.02
C ASP A 131 -6.51 -21.84 -17.61
N PRO A 132 -7.05 -21.89 -18.84
CA PRO A 132 -7.49 -23.17 -19.40
C PRO A 132 -6.32 -24.12 -19.71
N CYS A 133 -5.07 -23.68 -19.64
CA CYS A 133 -3.92 -24.59 -19.68
C CYS A 133 -3.77 -25.39 -18.39
N ILE A 134 -4.36 -24.95 -17.27
CA ILE A 134 -4.30 -25.61 -15.98
C ILE A 134 -5.56 -26.48 -15.81
N PRO A 135 -5.43 -27.78 -15.44
CA PRO A 135 -6.55 -28.71 -15.48
C PRO A 135 -7.78 -28.23 -14.70
N VAL A 136 -7.58 -27.59 -13.55
CA VAL A 136 -8.66 -27.23 -12.60
C VAL A 136 -9.64 -26.19 -13.17
N HIS A 137 -9.24 -25.43 -14.20
CA HIS A 137 -10.09 -24.45 -14.89
C HIS A 137 -10.92 -25.06 -16.04
N THR A 138 -10.80 -26.37 -16.24
CA THR A 138 -11.47 -27.09 -17.35
C THR A 138 -12.68 -27.92 -16.92
N GLY A 139 -13.03 -27.89 -15.63
CA GLY A 139 -14.17 -28.60 -15.07
C GLY A 139 -14.79 -27.90 -13.86
N PRO A 140 -15.86 -28.47 -13.28
CA PRO A 140 -16.58 -27.85 -12.16
C PRO A 140 -15.73 -27.71 -10.90
N TYR A 141 -15.85 -26.57 -10.21
CA TYR A 141 -15.19 -26.32 -8.93
C TYR A 141 -15.38 -27.44 -7.89
N TRP A 142 -14.33 -27.72 -7.10
CA TRP A 142 -14.36 -28.59 -5.93
C TRP A 142 -13.38 -28.11 -4.84
N PRO A 143 -13.48 -28.62 -3.60
CA PRO A 143 -12.71 -28.09 -2.46
C PRO A 143 -11.18 -28.19 -2.55
N GLY A 144 -10.62 -28.98 -3.46
CA GLY A 144 -9.16 -29.10 -3.64
C GLY A 144 -8.62 -28.26 -4.79
N HIS A 145 -9.44 -27.40 -5.39
CA HIS A 145 -9.03 -26.47 -6.45
C HIS A 145 -7.90 -25.56 -5.94
N GLU A 146 -8.16 -24.82 -4.87
CA GLU A 146 -7.20 -23.87 -4.27
C GLU A 146 -5.92 -24.59 -3.81
N ALA A 147 -6.06 -25.79 -3.24
CA ALA A 147 -4.94 -26.61 -2.79
C ALA A 147 -3.91 -26.88 -3.91
N TYR A 148 -4.39 -27.14 -5.12
CA TYR A 148 -3.52 -27.40 -6.26
C TYR A 148 -2.82 -26.14 -6.77
N GLU A 149 -3.52 -25.00 -6.83
CA GLU A 149 -2.93 -23.72 -7.23
C GLU A 149 -1.85 -23.27 -6.24
N HIS A 150 -2.11 -23.44 -4.94
CA HIS A 150 -1.14 -23.20 -3.88
C HIS A 150 0.12 -24.07 -4.01
N ASP A 151 -0.08 -25.37 -4.17
CA ASP A 151 1.04 -26.31 -4.29
C ASP A 151 1.88 -25.99 -5.53
N ILE A 152 1.29 -25.49 -6.63
CA ILE A 152 2.04 -24.99 -7.79
C ILE A 152 2.92 -23.81 -7.38
N ASN A 153 2.32 -22.77 -6.78
CA ASN A 153 3.04 -21.56 -6.38
C ASN A 153 4.24 -21.87 -5.49
N ASP A 154 4.05 -22.74 -4.50
CA ASP A 154 5.07 -23.14 -3.54
C ASP A 154 6.24 -23.89 -4.21
N GLN A 155 6.00 -24.48 -5.39
CA GLN A 155 6.93 -25.38 -6.07
C GLN A 155 7.46 -24.85 -7.40
N LEU A 156 7.12 -23.63 -7.82
CA LEU A 156 7.48 -23.07 -9.15
C LEU A 156 8.97 -23.25 -9.49
N THR A 157 9.87 -23.01 -8.53
CA THR A 157 11.33 -23.13 -8.72
C THR A 157 11.83 -24.58 -8.80
N ALA A 158 11.03 -25.55 -8.35
CA ALA A 158 11.36 -26.97 -8.36
C ALA A 158 10.80 -27.74 -9.57
N LEU A 159 10.02 -27.08 -10.43
CA LEU A 159 9.45 -27.66 -11.65
C LEU A 159 10.46 -27.68 -12.80
N SER A 160 10.47 -28.77 -13.56
CA SER A 160 11.31 -28.95 -14.74
C SER A 160 10.52 -28.63 -16.01
N LEU A 161 10.50 -27.36 -16.41
CA LEU A 161 9.73 -26.91 -17.56
C LEU A 161 10.45 -27.13 -18.89
N GLY A 162 9.68 -27.31 -19.97
CA GLY A 162 10.23 -27.39 -21.31
C GLY A 162 10.73 -26.03 -21.80
N THR A 163 11.74 -26.03 -22.68
CA THR A 163 12.26 -24.78 -23.27
C THR A 163 11.15 -24.08 -24.07
N PRO A 164 10.80 -22.82 -23.73
CA PRO A 164 9.80 -22.06 -24.45
C PRO A 164 10.16 -21.84 -25.92
N SER A 165 9.14 -21.78 -26.77
CA SER A 165 9.27 -21.59 -28.22
C SER A 165 8.14 -20.73 -28.78
N GLU A 166 8.50 -19.79 -29.65
CA GLU A 166 7.54 -18.92 -30.34
C GLU A 166 6.82 -19.64 -31.49
N GLY A 167 5.53 -19.37 -31.64
CA GLY A 167 4.70 -19.86 -32.74
C GLY A 167 3.70 -18.83 -33.24
N THR A 168 3.26 -18.97 -34.49
CA THR A 168 2.14 -18.19 -35.03
C THR A 168 0.80 -18.75 -34.55
N VAL A 169 -0.11 -17.89 -34.13
CA VAL A 169 -1.45 -18.23 -33.63
C VAL A 169 -2.47 -17.80 -34.67
N ALA A 170 -3.07 -18.77 -35.38
CA ALA A 170 -4.05 -18.47 -36.42
C ALA A 170 -5.41 -18.05 -35.86
N ASN A 171 -5.78 -18.58 -34.69
CA ASN A 171 -7.05 -18.28 -34.01
C ASN A 171 -6.85 -18.42 -32.50
N VAL A 172 -6.95 -17.29 -31.79
CA VAL A 172 -6.73 -17.22 -30.33
C VAL A 172 -7.76 -18.06 -29.58
N SER A 173 -9.05 -17.95 -29.91
CA SER A 173 -10.07 -18.76 -29.25
C SER A 173 -9.83 -20.26 -29.44
N GLN A 174 -9.45 -20.68 -30.65
CA GLN A 174 -9.18 -22.10 -30.90
C GLN A 174 -7.95 -22.59 -30.11
N MET A 175 -6.89 -21.79 -30.03
CA MET A 175 -5.71 -22.13 -29.21
C MET A 175 -6.09 -22.37 -27.75
N VAL A 176 -6.96 -21.53 -27.17
CA VAL A 176 -7.43 -21.68 -25.80
C VAL A 176 -8.32 -22.93 -25.64
N VAL A 177 -9.19 -23.21 -26.61
CA VAL A 177 -10.01 -24.45 -26.62
C VAL A 177 -9.11 -25.70 -26.70
N ASP A 178 -8.07 -25.67 -27.53
CA ASP A 178 -7.14 -26.79 -27.68
C ASP A 178 -6.32 -27.01 -26.40
N ALA A 179 -5.86 -25.93 -25.76
CA ALA A 179 -5.18 -25.97 -24.48
C ALA A 179 -6.06 -26.55 -23.37
N ALA A 180 -7.30 -26.09 -23.27
CA ALA A 180 -8.29 -26.62 -22.34
C ALA A 180 -8.57 -28.10 -22.59
N THR A 181 -8.72 -28.49 -23.85
CA THR A 181 -8.96 -29.90 -24.21
C THR A 181 -7.77 -30.78 -23.79
N TYR A 182 -6.55 -30.29 -23.95
CA TYR A 182 -5.34 -31.00 -23.54
C TYR A 182 -5.24 -31.12 -22.01
N SER A 183 -5.33 -30.02 -21.28
CA SER A 183 -5.20 -30.01 -19.82
C SER A 183 -6.33 -30.79 -19.13
N HIS A 184 -7.54 -30.77 -19.70
CA HIS A 184 -8.68 -31.53 -19.21
C HIS A 184 -8.44 -33.06 -19.20
N THR A 185 -7.52 -33.57 -20.03
CA THR A 185 -7.15 -35.00 -19.99
C THR A 185 -6.54 -35.43 -18.66
N TYR A 186 -6.07 -34.46 -17.85
CA TYR A 186 -5.49 -34.67 -16.53
C TYR A 186 -6.46 -34.33 -15.39
N TYR A 187 -7.61 -33.72 -15.67
CA TYR A 187 -8.55 -33.17 -14.69
C TYR A 187 -8.91 -34.17 -13.59
N ASP A 188 -9.48 -35.32 -13.95
CA ASP A 188 -9.92 -36.33 -12.96
C ASP A 188 -8.77 -36.85 -12.09
N TYR A 189 -7.55 -36.91 -12.65
CA TYR A 189 -6.37 -37.34 -11.91
C TYR A 189 -5.95 -36.30 -10.87
N ILE A 190 -5.94 -35.01 -11.25
CA ILE A 190 -5.65 -33.90 -10.35
C ILE A 190 -6.73 -33.81 -9.26
N VAL A 191 -8.02 -33.85 -9.61
CA VAL A 191 -9.13 -33.87 -8.64
C VAL A 191 -8.96 -35.00 -7.62
N SER A 192 -8.56 -36.19 -8.08
CA SER A 192 -8.34 -37.34 -7.20
C SER A 192 -7.12 -37.18 -6.29
N ALA A 193 -6.08 -36.48 -6.74
CA ALA A 193 -4.87 -36.21 -5.97
C ALA A 193 -5.06 -35.07 -4.94
N TYR A 194 -6.01 -34.16 -5.18
CA TYR A 194 -6.34 -33.04 -4.29
C TYR A 194 -7.80 -33.15 -3.79
N PRO A 195 -8.10 -34.07 -2.86
CA PRO A 195 -9.46 -34.27 -2.36
C PRO A 195 -9.97 -33.15 -1.43
N THR A 196 -9.08 -32.33 -0.87
CA THR A 196 -9.40 -31.27 0.11
C THR A 196 -8.55 -30.01 -0.10
N SER A 197 -8.95 -28.90 0.51
CA SER A 197 -8.21 -27.62 0.51
C SER A 197 -6.78 -27.71 1.05
N GLU A 198 -6.51 -28.69 1.92
CA GLU A 198 -5.18 -28.88 2.54
C GLU A 198 -4.27 -29.86 1.79
N SER A 199 -4.65 -30.27 0.58
CA SER A 199 -3.91 -31.32 -0.13
C SER A 199 -2.61 -30.78 -0.74
N VAL A 200 -1.52 -31.52 -0.60
CA VAL A 200 -0.26 -31.29 -1.30
C VAL A 200 0.17 -32.58 -1.97
N ALA A 201 0.57 -32.51 -3.25
CA ALA A 201 0.93 -33.69 -4.02
C ALA A 201 2.11 -33.47 -4.98
N LEU A 202 2.50 -32.24 -5.33
CA LEU A 202 3.54 -32.00 -6.34
C LEU A 202 4.91 -32.56 -5.95
N GLU A 203 5.31 -32.42 -4.69
CA GLU A 203 6.58 -32.97 -4.21
C GLU A 203 6.59 -34.50 -4.16
N THR A 204 5.44 -35.11 -3.86
CA THR A 204 5.37 -36.54 -3.48
C THR A 204 4.78 -37.44 -4.57
N ASN A 205 4.07 -36.86 -5.54
CA ASN A 205 3.45 -37.56 -6.66
C ASN A 205 4.07 -37.11 -7.98
N SER A 206 5.02 -37.90 -8.48
CA SER A 206 5.72 -37.60 -9.73
C SER A 206 4.80 -37.51 -10.96
N THR A 207 3.63 -38.14 -10.93
CA THR A 207 2.66 -38.08 -12.04
C THR A 207 1.93 -36.74 -12.04
N VAL A 208 1.47 -36.26 -10.87
CA VAL A 208 0.93 -34.89 -10.72
C VAL A 208 1.97 -33.89 -11.20
N LYS A 209 3.20 -33.98 -10.68
CA LYS A 209 4.31 -33.10 -11.08
C LYS A 209 4.52 -33.07 -12.58
N THR A 210 4.60 -34.23 -13.22
CA THR A 210 4.78 -34.32 -14.68
C THR A 210 3.63 -33.66 -15.44
N TYR A 211 2.38 -33.86 -15.03
CA TYR A 211 1.22 -33.26 -15.70
C TYR A 211 1.19 -31.74 -15.50
N THR A 212 1.51 -31.26 -14.31
CA THR A 212 1.66 -29.84 -14.01
C THR A 212 2.75 -29.21 -14.87
N GLU A 213 3.95 -29.81 -14.95
CA GLU A 213 5.06 -29.33 -15.78
C GLU A 213 4.68 -29.22 -17.27
N LEU A 214 3.93 -30.21 -17.80
CA LEU A 214 3.41 -30.18 -19.17
C LEU A 214 2.40 -29.04 -19.39
N CYS A 215 1.46 -28.87 -18.45
CA CYS A 215 0.44 -27.82 -18.51
C CYS A 215 1.06 -26.42 -18.41
N LEU A 216 2.00 -26.20 -17.49
CA LEU A 216 2.72 -24.94 -17.33
C LEU A 216 3.61 -24.63 -18.54
N THR A 217 4.30 -25.63 -19.07
CA THR A 217 5.08 -25.49 -20.32
C THR A 217 4.18 -25.07 -21.48
N MET A 218 2.96 -25.62 -21.59
CA MET A 218 1.98 -25.21 -22.59
C MET A 218 1.51 -23.77 -22.37
N ALA A 219 1.22 -23.38 -21.12
CA ALA A 219 0.80 -22.01 -20.79
C ALA A 219 1.85 -20.97 -21.18
N ILE A 220 3.14 -21.24 -20.89
CA ILE A 220 4.27 -20.37 -21.26
C ILE A 220 4.40 -20.29 -22.79
N ASN A 221 4.35 -21.43 -23.50
CA ASN A 221 4.43 -21.44 -24.97
C ASN A 221 3.28 -20.70 -25.64
N ASN A 222 2.05 -20.84 -25.12
CA ASN A 222 0.88 -20.13 -25.62
C ASN A 222 1.02 -18.63 -25.39
N THR A 223 1.46 -18.21 -24.20
CA THR A 223 1.68 -16.80 -23.85
C THR A 223 2.77 -16.18 -24.73
N LEU A 224 3.93 -16.84 -24.84
CA LEU A 224 5.03 -16.41 -25.72
C LEU A 224 4.57 -16.31 -27.18
N SER A 225 3.80 -17.29 -27.66
CA SER A 225 3.24 -17.25 -29.01
C SER A 225 2.26 -16.08 -29.18
N LEU A 226 1.39 -15.82 -28.22
CA LEU A 226 0.48 -14.67 -28.25
C LEU A 226 1.25 -13.34 -28.28
N PHE A 227 2.27 -13.18 -27.44
CA PHE A 227 3.15 -12.02 -27.47
C PHE A 227 3.81 -11.86 -28.84
N TYR A 228 4.39 -12.93 -29.39
CA TYR A 228 4.94 -12.91 -30.74
C TYR A 228 3.90 -12.47 -31.78
N ASN A 229 2.66 -12.99 -31.74
CA ASN A 229 1.60 -12.61 -32.70
C ASN A 229 1.17 -11.15 -32.56
N LEU A 230 1.11 -10.61 -31.33
CA LEU A 230 0.83 -9.19 -31.09
C LEU A 230 1.85 -8.28 -31.78
N THR A 231 3.08 -8.75 -32.01
CA THR A 231 4.15 -7.95 -32.64
C THR A 231 4.22 -8.06 -34.17
N ILE A 232 3.64 -9.09 -34.79
CA ILE A 232 3.81 -9.36 -36.23
C ILE A 232 3.37 -8.16 -37.07
N GLY A 233 4.29 -7.59 -37.87
CA GLY A 233 3.98 -6.46 -38.75
C GLY A 233 3.86 -5.10 -38.05
N ILE A 234 4.25 -5.00 -36.77
CA ILE A 234 4.35 -3.77 -36.00
C ILE A 234 5.82 -3.60 -35.57
N ASN A 235 6.34 -2.38 -35.65
CA ASN A 235 7.67 -2.08 -35.11
C ASN A 235 7.57 -1.91 -33.59
N ALA A 236 8.56 -2.41 -32.86
CA ALA A 236 8.62 -2.18 -31.41
C ALA A 236 8.65 -0.67 -31.10
N PRO A 237 8.06 -0.24 -29.97
CA PRO A 237 8.22 1.13 -29.48
C PRO A 237 9.70 1.48 -29.30
N ASP A 238 10.02 2.77 -29.45
CA ASP A 238 11.29 3.29 -29.00
C ASP A 238 11.25 3.41 -27.47
N VAL A 239 11.93 2.49 -26.80
CA VAL A 239 12.06 2.45 -25.34
C VAL A 239 13.45 2.93 -24.89
N THR A 240 14.13 3.70 -25.75
CA THR A 240 15.41 4.30 -25.39
C THR A 240 15.20 5.29 -24.25
N ILE A 241 15.74 4.94 -23.09
CA ILE A 241 15.74 5.82 -21.92
C ILE A 241 16.73 6.96 -22.15
N VAL A 242 16.25 8.20 -21.99
CA VAL A 242 17.07 9.40 -21.96
C VAL A 242 17.07 9.90 -20.52
N TYR A 243 18.25 9.95 -19.92
CA TYR A 243 18.40 10.52 -18.58
C TYR A 243 18.58 12.03 -18.69
N GLU A 244 17.58 12.77 -18.19
CA GLU A 244 17.59 14.24 -18.08
C GLU A 244 18.01 14.69 -16.68
N HIS A 245 17.89 13.80 -15.69
CA HIS A 245 18.12 14.06 -14.28
C HIS A 245 18.99 12.98 -13.64
N VAL A 246 19.64 13.33 -12.53
CA VAL A 246 20.39 12.37 -11.71
C VAL A 246 19.78 12.28 -10.31
N ALA A 247 19.41 11.06 -9.90
CA ALA A 247 18.96 10.71 -8.56
C ALA A 247 20.08 9.99 -7.80
N LEU A 248 20.70 10.66 -6.83
CA LEU A 248 21.69 10.03 -5.96
C LEU A 248 20.98 9.38 -4.78
N PHE A 249 21.20 8.08 -4.60
CA PHE A 249 20.74 7.32 -3.45
C PHE A 249 21.88 7.14 -2.45
N ASP A 250 21.63 7.52 -1.21
CA ASP A 250 22.57 7.30 -0.12
C ASP A 250 22.60 5.84 0.31
N PHE A 251 23.77 5.23 0.20
CA PHE A 251 24.12 3.88 0.65
C PHE A 251 25.26 3.93 1.69
N ALA A 252 25.67 5.13 2.13
CA ALA A 252 26.85 5.32 2.98
C ALA A 252 26.57 5.17 4.47
N HIS A 253 25.32 5.39 4.91
CA HIS A 253 24.96 5.51 6.33
C HIS A 253 24.18 4.31 6.89
N ASN A 254 24.41 3.13 6.31
CA ASN A 254 23.76 1.87 6.70
C ASN A 254 22.23 2.01 6.72
N ASN A 255 21.70 2.67 5.68
CA ASN A 255 20.29 3.04 5.60
C ASN A 255 19.40 1.81 5.45
N ASP A 256 18.13 1.96 5.82
CA ASP A 256 17.12 0.93 5.62
C ASP A 256 17.05 0.51 4.14
N TYR A 257 16.88 -0.79 3.89
CA TYR A 257 16.82 -1.40 2.54
C TYR A 257 18.02 -1.25 1.60
N VAL A 258 19.18 -0.75 2.04
CA VAL A 258 20.38 -0.64 1.16
C VAL A 258 21.17 -1.95 1.02
N TYR A 259 20.55 -3.10 1.32
CA TYR A 259 21.10 -4.45 1.23
C TYR A 259 20.35 -5.30 0.20
N ASP A 260 20.98 -6.40 -0.24
CA ASP A 260 20.38 -7.45 -1.09
C ASP A 260 19.53 -6.96 -2.26
N ASP A 261 19.95 -5.84 -2.86
CA ASP A 261 19.27 -5.25 -4.01
C ASP A 261 17.80 -4.85 -3.76
N ALA A 262 17.38 -4.64 -2.51
CA ALA A 262 16.00 -4.34 -2.08
C ALA A 262 15.45 -2.97 -2.51
N LEU A 263 16.17 -2.25 -3.38
CA LEU A 263 15.78 -1.00 -4.04
C LEU A 263 15.98 -1.09 -5.56
N ASN A 264 15.90 -2.29 -6.16
CA ASN A 264 16.08 -2.47 -7.59
C ASN A 264 14.82 -2.09 -8.38
N ALA A 265 13.63 -2.37 -7.84
CA ALA A 265 12.36 -2.15 -8.52
C ALA A 265 12.14 -0.66 -8.86
N VAL A 266 12.65 0.23 -8.01
CA VAL A 266 12.57 1.69 -8.20
C VAL A 266 13.34 2.18 -9.44
N ASN A 267 14.40 1.48 -9.84
CA ASN A 267 15.29 1.91 -10.91
C ASN A 267 14.58 2.02 -12.27
N GLN A 268 13.65 1.09 -12.54
CA GLN A 268 12.84 1.16 -13.77
C GLN A 268 11.97 2.42 -13.78
N THR A 269 11.36 2.76 -12.66
CA THR A 269 10.48 3.93 -12.57
C THR A 269 11.26 5.23 -12.69
N LEU A 270 12.42 5.32 -12.02
CA LEU A 270 13.35 6.45 -12.19
C LEU A 270 13.73 6.61 -13.66
N ALA A 271 14.13 5.52 -14.31
CA ALA A 271 14.57 5.54 -15.69
C ALA A 271 13.46 5.97 -16.66
N ARG A 272 12.23 5.48 -16.47
CA ARG A 272 11.05 5.92 -17.23
C ARG A 272 10.73 7.40 -17.06
N ASN A 273 11.03 7.95 -15.89
CA ASN A 273 10.85 9.37 -15.56
C ASN A 273 12.11 10.22 -15.84
N GLY A 274 13.08 9.69 -16.60
CA GLY A 274 14.28 10.44 -17.02
C GLY A 274 15.34 10.61 -15.93
N TYR A 275 15.26 9.88 -14.82
CA TYR A 275 16.25 9.90 -13.74
C TYR A 275 17.25 8.74 -13.87
N GLN A 276 18.53 9.08 -13.88
CA GLN A 276 19.60 8.11 -13.68
C GLN A 276 19.79 7.87 -12.18
N MET A 277 19.58 6.63 -11.73
CA MET A 277 19.94 6.24 -10.37
C MET A 277 21.47 6.15 -10.22
N VAL A 278 22.00 6.80 -9.20
CA VAL A 278 23.41 6.71 -8.78
C VAL A 278 23.45 6.22 -7.33
N ARG A 279 23.93 5.01 -7.11
CA ARG A 279 24.20 4.49 -5.76
C ARG A 279 25.49 5.11 -5.23
N TRP A 280 25.47 5.62 -4.00
CA TRP A 280 26.62 6.27 -3.40
C TRP A 280 26.95 5.70 -2.01
N GLU A 281 28.06 4.96 -1.92
CA GLU A 281 28.45 4.18 -0.73
C GLU A 281 29.53 4.88 0.12
N SER A 282 29.66 6.21 0.02
CA SER A 282 30.71 6.98 0.71
C SER A 282 30.16 8.32 1.22
N GLU A 283 30.96 9.03 2.02
CA GLU A 283 30.58 10.35 2.57
C GLU A 283 29.96 11.28 1.51
N ILE A 284 28.81 11.87 1.82
CA ILE A 284 28.03 12.75 0.94
C ILE A 284 28.65 14.16 0.92
N ASN A 285 29.66 14.32 0.07
CA ASN A 285 30.37 15.60 -0.10
C ASN A 285 29.97 16.33 -1.39
N SER A 286 30.49 17.55 -1.59
CA SER A 286 30.21 18.35 -2.80
C SER A 286 30.55 17.66 -4.14
N THR A 287 31.51 16.72 -4.15
CA THR A 287 31.81 15.94 -5.36
C THR A 287 30.71 14.92 -5.63
N ALA A 288 30.20 14.25 -4.58
CA ALA A 288 29.09 13.31 -4.70
C ALA A 288 27.85 13.98 -5.30
N LEU A 289 27.55 15.20 -4.87
CA LEU A 289 26.36 15.97 -5.28
C LEU A 289 26.53 16.72 -6.61
N THR A 290 27.66 16.56 -7.30
CA THR A 290 27.90 17.25 -8.57
C THR A 290 27.00 16.70 -9.67
N GLY A 291 26.13 17.56 -10.23
CA GLY A 291 25.18 17.16 -11.28
C GLY A 291 23.96 16.40 -10.77
N VAL A 292 23.82 16.22 -9.45
CA VAL A 292 22.67 15.56 -8.82
C VAL A 292 21.48 16.51 -8.78
N ASP A 293 20.29 16.05 -9.15
CA ASP A 293 19.04 16.81 -9.12
C ASP A 293 18.09 16.36 -8.02
N LEU A 294 18.11 15.06 -7.72
CA LEU A 294 17.35 14.43 -6.65
C LEU A 294 18.31 13.71 -5.69
N PHE A 295 18.21 13.99 -4.39
CA PHE A 295 18.88 13.22 -3.35
C PHE A 295 17.85 12.37 -2.62
N VAL A 296 18.10 11.06 -2.54
CA VAL A 296 17.23 10.09 -1.87
C VAL A 296 18.00 9.44 -0.74
N ALA A 297 17.45 9.45 0.47
CA ALA A 297 17.96 8.65 1.57
C ALA A 297 16.81 7.99 2.31
N THR A 298 16.92 6.68 2.47
CA THR A 298 16.07 5.92 3.39
C THR A 298 16.52 6.18 4.83
N CYS A 299 15.77 5.69 5.83
CA CYS A 299 16.12 5.91 7.24
C CYS A 299 17.55 5.43 7.53
N ALA A 300 18.44 6.38 7.79
CA ALA A 300 19.85 6.12 8.07
C ALA A 300 20.04 5.61 9.50
N LEU A 301 21.07 4.77 9.71
CA LEU A 301 21.45 4.29 11.05
C LEU A 301 22.72 4.96 11.56
N ASP A 302 23.59 5.38 10.64
CA ASP A 302 24.80 6.12 10.98
C ASP A 302 24.58 7.64 10.89
N SER A 303 25.26 8.39 11.76
CA SER A 303 25.15 9.85 11.80
C SER A 303 25.85 10.52 10.63
N TYR A 304 25.19 11.51 10.02
CA TYR A 304 25.83 12.41 9.07
C TYR A 304 26.83 13.33 9.78
N SER A 305 28.00 13.51 9.18
CA SER A 305 28.99 14.46 9.65
C SER A 305 28.58 15.91 9.37
N ALA A 306 29.15 16.86 10.11
CA ALA A 306 28.90 18.28 9.86
C ALA A 306 29.34 18.74 8.45
N SER A 307 30.35 18.08 7.86
CA SER A 307 30.78 18.33 6.48
C SER A 307 29.73 17.88 5.47
N GLU A 308 29.10 16.73 5.69
CA GLU A 308 28.04 16.21 4.83
C GLU A 308 26.80 17.08 4.89
N LEU A 309 26.33 17.39 6.11
CA LEU A 309 25.18 18.26 6.32
C LEU A 309 25.40 19.63 5.65
N SER A 310 26.59 20.21 5.79
CA SER A 310 26.96 21.45 5.09
C SER A 310 26.96 21.31 3.56
N ALA A 311 27.41 20.17 3.04
CA ALA A 311 27.45 19.91 1.60
C ALA A 311 26.03 19.71 1.02
N ILE A 312 25.18 18.96 1.72
CA ILE A 312 23.77 18.74 1.36
C ILE A 312 23.03 20.08 1.35
N THR A 313 23.18 20.91 2.38
CA THR A 313 22.52 22.23 2.43
C THR A 313 23.01 23.18 1.34
N ALA A 314 24.33 23.20 1.07
CA ALA A 314 24.88 24.01 -0.01
C ALA A 314 24.36 23.55 -1.39
N TRP A 315 24.20 22.24 -1.59
CA TRP A 315 23.62 21.69 -2.80
C TRP A 315 22.12 21.98 -2.91
N ALA A 316 21.35 21.78 -1.84
CA ALA A 316 19.90 22.00 -1.79
C ALA A 316 19.53 23.46 -2.13
N THR A 317 20.37 24.41 -1.72
CA THR A 317 20.20 25.85 -2.00
C THR A 317 20.77 26.30 -3.34
N SER A 318 21.42 25.41 -4.12
CA SER A 318 22.09 25.76 -5.37
C SER A 318 21.15 25.94 -6.57
N GLY A 319 19.85 25.66 -6.41
CA GLY A 319 18.84 25.86 -7.44
C GLY A 319 17.65 24.91 -7.29
N ASN A 320 17.06 24.52 -8.42
CA ASN A 320 15.91 23.60 -8.47
C ASN A 320 16.37 22.17 -8.14
N LYS A 321 16.50 21.87 -6.85
CA LYS A 321 16.85 20.55 -6.32
C LYS A 321 15.65 19.91 -5.65
N SER A 322 15.72 18.60 -5.43
CA SER A 322 14.70 17.85 -4.71
C SER A 322 15.30 16.85 -3.74
N ILE A 323 14.63 16.64 -2.62
CA ILE A 323 15.02 15.63 -1.63
C ILE A 323 13.82 14.71 -1.39
N LEU A 324 14.09 13.40 -1.34
CA LEU A 324 13.18 12.37 -0.82
C LEU A 324 13.83 11.71 0.40
N LEU A 325 13.24 11.90 1.58
CA LEU A 325 13.69 11.27 2.82
C LEU A 325 12.62 10.35 3.36
N THR A 326 13.04 9.22 3.92
CA THR A 326 12.13 8.31 4.61
C THR A 326 12.58 8.09 6.04
N GLY A 327 11.59 7.91 6.91
CA GLY A 327 11.76 7.47 8.29
C GLY A 327 11.65 5.95 8.39
N ARG A 328 11.52 5.48 9.63
CA ARG A 328 11.14 4.12 9.94
C ARG A 328 10.44 4.06 11.30
N GLY A 329 9.31 3.37 11.35
CA GLY A 329 8.60 3.14 12.61
C GLY A 329 9.39 2.24 13.55
N ASP A 330 9.37 2.54 14.84
CA ASP A 330 10.15 1.90 15.89
C ASP A 330 9.68 0.49 16.31
N PHE A 331 8.94 -0.23 15.44
CA PHE A 331 8.47 -1.58 15.77
C PHE A 331 9.61 -2.58 16.03
N ASP A 332 10.80 -2.28 15.51
CA ASP A 332 12.04 -3.02 15.71
C ASP A 332 13.19 -2.08 16.16
N THR A 333 14.30 -2.66 16.63
CA THR A 333 15.42 -1.89 17.19
C THR A 333 16.35 -1.27 16.15
N TYR A 334 16.04 -1.37 14.85
CA TYR A 334 16.89 -0.88 13.76
C TYR A 334 16.32 0.40 13.17
N THR A 335 15.99 1.35 14.05
CA THR A 335 15.46 2.66 13.69
C THR A 335 16.28 3.76 14.37
N ASP A 336 16.49 4.87 13.65
CA ASP A 336 17.06 6.07 14.23
C ASP A 336 16.57 7.29 13.45
N ASN A 337 15.32 7.69 13.72
CA ASN A 337 14.70 8.84 13.05
C ASN A 337 15.42 10.17 13.35
N ALA A 338 16.34 10.20 14.34
CA ALA A 338 17.21 11.34 14.53
C ALA A 338 18.15 11.57 13.34
N ARG A 339 18.50 10.54 12.56
CA ARG A 339 19.40 10.66 11.39
C ARG A 339 18.76 11.42 10.22
N PRO A 340 17.60 11.03 9.66
CA PRO A 340 16.92 11.86 8.67
C PRO A 340 16.56 13.25 9.23
N ASN A 341 16.22 13.36 10.52
CA ASN A 341 15.98 14.65 11.17
C ASN A 341 17.22 15.58 11.22
N GLN A 342 18.46 15.05 11.18
CA GLN A 342 19.67 15.88 11.05
C GLN A 342 19.69 16.64 9.72
N ILE A 343 19.32 15.97 8.62
CA ILE A 343 19.23 16.62 7.30
C ILE A 343 18.10 17.64 7.31
N LEU A 344 16.90 17.26 7.76
CA LEU A 344 15.73 18.13 7.81
C LEU A 344 16.00 19.42 8.60
N ALA A 345 16.66 19.31 9.75
CA ALA A 345 17.04 20.46 10.56
C ALA A 345 18.08 21.35 9.84
N GLU A 346 19.11 20.77 9.21
CA GLU A 346 20.17 21.55 8.56
C GLU A 346 19.69 22.29 7.30
N ILE A 347 18.77 21.69 6.52
CA ILE A 347 18.18 22.36 5.35
C ILE A 347 17.12 23.39 5.73
N GLY A 348 16.75 23.48 7.01
CA GLY A 348 15.73 24.40 7.51
C GLY A 348 14.30 23.96 7.25
N SER A 349 14.06 22.65 7.07
CA SER A 349 12.71 22.10 6.93
C SER A 349 11.95 22.18 8.23
N HIS A 350 10.63 22.34 8.12
CA HIS A 350 9.71 22.30 9.25
C HIS A 350 9.18 20.89 9.56
N ILE A 351 9.39 19.92 8.67
CA ILE A 351 8.98 18.51 8.85
C ILE A 351 9.96 17.78 9.78
N ARG A 352 9.43 16.97 10.70
CA ARG A 352 10.20 16.03 11.52
C ARG A 352 9.52 14.66 11.51
N ILE A 353 10.34 13.64 11.64
CA ILE A 353 9.91 12.25 11.80
C ILE A 353 9.91 11.93 13.29
N ASN A 354 8.80 11.39 13.79
CA ASN A 354 8.65 11.03 15.18
C ASN A 354 9.38 9.72 15.52
N ASP A 355 9.61 9.44 16.79
CA ASP A 355 10.13 8.14 17.25
C ASP A 355 8.97 7.29 17.76
N ASP A 356 8.17 6.79 16.82
CA ASP A 356 6.99 5.99 17.08
C ASP A 356 6.81 4.94 15.99
N ASN A 357 5.77 4.12 16.14
CA ASN A 357 5.26 3.29 15.06
C ASN A 357 3.76 3.40 14.99
N ILE A 358 3.24 3.49 13.76
CA ILE A 358 1.82 3.51 13.49
C ILE A 358 1.32 2.10 13.23
N TYR A 359 0.25 1.76 13.93
CA TYR A 359 -0.50 0.53 13.76
C TYR A 359 -1.89 0.84 13.26
N MET A 360 -2.52 -0.13 12.61
CA MET A 360 -3.89 -0.01 12.12
C MET A 360 -4.65 -1.32 12.33
N LEU A 361 -5.94 -1.23 12.63
CA LEU A 361 -6.80 -2.40 12.79
C LEU A 361 -7.16 -2.99 11.41
N GLY A 362 -7.29 -4.32 11.35
CA GLY A 362 -7.78 -5.00 10.14
C GLY A 362 -6.73 -5.20 9.04
N THR A 363 -5.45 -4.92 9.29
CA THR A 363 -4.38 -5.19 8.34
C THR A 363 -3.96 -6.66 8.35
N TYR A 364 -3.47 -7.15 7.21
CA TYR A 364 -3.06 -8.56 7.05
C TYR A 364 -1.95 -8.97 8.03
N GLN A 365 -1.08 -8.01 8.39
CA GLN A 365 -0.03 -8.14 9.37
C GLN A 365 0.03 -6.86 10.20
N PRO A 366 0.22 -6.92 11.53
CA PRO A 366 0.12 -5.74 12.39
C PRO A 366 1.04 -4.60 11.98
N TRP A 367 2.23 -4.89 11.48
CA TRP A 367 3.26 -3.92 11.08
C TRP A 367 3.04 -3.28 9.70
N TYR A 368 1.98 -3.64 8.98
CA TYR A 368 1.61 -2.97 7.74
C TYR A 368 0.45 -2.01 7.98
N ASN A 369 0.49 -0.88 7.29
CA ASN A 369 -0.60 0.08 7.18
C ASN A 369 -0.99 0.13 5.70
N ASP A 370 -2.11 -0.51 5.37
CA ASP A 370 -2.68 -0.55 4.01
C ASP A 370 -3.74 0.55 3.91
N LEU A 371 -3.31 1.74 3.51
CA LEU A 371 -4.10 2.96 3.44
C LEU A 371 -5.07 2.89 2.26
N LEU A 372 -6.36 3.05 2.54
CA LEU A 372 -7.44 3.03 1.56
C LEU A 372 -8.15 4.38 1.44
N SER A 373 -7.80 5.34 2.30
CA SER A 373 -8.31 6.71 2.26
C SER A 373 -7.22 7.68 1.80
N MET A 374 -7.23 8.02 0.51
CA MET A 374 -6.28 8.97 -0.08
C MET A 374 -6.92 10.34 -0.30
N LEU A 375 -6.17 11.41 0.02
CA LEU A 375 -6.57 12.78 -0.31
C LEU A 375 -6.62 13.01 -1.83
N GLY A 376 -7.48 13.94 -2.27
CA GLY A 376 -7.60 14.26 -3.69
C GLY A 376 -6.35 14.95 -4.25
N PRO A 377 -6.07 14.83 -5.57
CA PRO A 377 -4.89 15.45 -6.18
C PRO A 377 -4.85 16.98 -6.06
N ASP A 378 -6.01 17.65 -5.94
CA ASP A 378 -6.08 19.10 -5.74
C ASP A 378 -5.63 19.52 -4.32
N GLU A 379 -5.63 18.59 -3.37
CA GLU A 379 -5.21 18.79 -1.96
C GLU A 379 -3.74 18.39 -1.75
N THR A 380 -3.14 17.64 -2.67
CA THR A 380 -1.80 17.05 -2.49
C THR A 380 -0.77 17.58 -3.47
N ALA A 381 -0.98 18.79 -4.01
CA ALA A 381 -0.15 19.35 -5.07
C ALA A 381 0.00 18.43 -6.31
N GLY A 382 -0.98 17.54 -6.53
CA GLY A 382 -1.01 16.55 -7.61
C GLY A 382 -0.34 15.20 -7.29
N LEU A 383 0.20 15.01 -6.09
CA LEU A 383 0.97 13.80 -5.76
C LEU A 383 0.11 12.53 -5.63
N THR A 384 -1.19 12.67 -5.35
CA THR A 384 -2.13 11.55 -5.27
C THR A 384 -2.95 11.32 -6.55
N ARG A 385 -2.52 11.87 -7.69
CA ARG A 385 -3.17 11.61 -8.97
C ARG A 385 -3.10 10.12 -9.31
N ASN A 386 -4.26 9.49 -9.50
CA ASN A 386 -4.40 8.05 -9.74
C ASN A 386 -3.80 7.18 -8.62
N VAL A 387 -3.74 7.70 -7.39
CA VAL A 387 -3.34 6.94 -6.20
C VAL A 387 -4.59 6.74 -5.37
N GLU A 388 -5.15 5.53 -5.41
CA GLU A 388 -6.35 5.16 -4.65
C GLU A 388 -5.99 4.46 -3.34
N SER A 389 -4.81 3.82 -3.28
CA SER A 389 -4.33 3.12 -2.10
C SER A 389 -2.81 3.10 -1.99
N MET A 390 -2.29 2.96 -0.77
CA MET A 390 -0.86 2.80 -0.51
C MET A 390 -0.62 1.79 0.61
N THR A 391 0.51 1.09 0.58
CA THR A 391 0.94 0.27 1.71
C THR A 391 2.25 0.80 2.29
N MET A 392 2.33 0.79 3.62
CA MET A 392 3.49 1.24 4.36
C MET A 392 3.87 0.20 5.40
N PHE A 393 5.06 -0.38 5.26
CA PHE A 393 5.62 -1.23 6.29
C PHE A 393 6.23 -0.39 7.41
N SER A 394 5.67 -0.50 8.60
CA SER A 394 6.10 0.18 9.82
C SER A 394 6.43 1.67 9.60
N PRO A 395 5.42 2.51 9.32
CA PRO A 395 5.61 3.95 9.27
C PRO A 395 5.71 4.55 10.67
N ALA A 396 6.56 5.56 10.80
CA ALA A 396 6.49 6.56 11.86
C ALA A 396 5.54 7.70 11.46
N SER A 397 4.97 8.41 12.42
CA SER A 397 4.26 9.67 12.14
C SER A 397 5.25 10.80 11.81
N LEU A 398 4.73 11.82 11.13
CA LEU A 398 5.39 13.10 10.98
C LEU A 398 4.80 14.12 11.94
N TYR A 399 5.63 15.09 12.34
CA TYR A 399 5.20 16.28 13.05
C TYR A 399 5.91 17.51 12.51
N PHE A 400 5.36 18.69 12.82
CA PHE A 400 5.77 19.94 12.17
C PHE A 400 6.12 21.00 13.21
N THR A 401 7.21 21.72 12.95
CA THR A 401 7.67 22.83 13.81
C THR A 401 7.02 24.17 13.44
N ASP A 402 6.49 24.25 12.22
CA ASP A 402 5.62 25.30 11.68
C ASP A 402 4.73 24.60 10.64
N ASP A 403 3.41 24.77 10.74
CA ASP A 403 2.45 24.13 9.83
C ASP A 403 2.25 24.89 8.54
N GLY A 404 2.41 26.22 8.59
CA GLY A 404 2.16 27.07 7.44
C GLY A 404 2.88 26.60 6.18
N PRO A 405 4.21 26.37 6.19
CA PRO A 405 4.95 26.01 4.98
C PRO A 405 4.87 24.52 4.59
N VAL A 406 4.17 23.68 5.37
CA VAL A 406 4.16 22.22 5.19
C VAL A 406 2.80 21.78 4.68
N LEU A 407 2.80 20.90 3.68
CA LEU A 407 1.58 20.25 3.18
C LEU A 407 1.63 18.75 3.49
N PRO A 408 0.90 18.26 4.50
CA PRO A 408 0.67 16.84 4.69
C PRO A 408 -0.17 16.28 3.54
N ILE A 409 0.20 15.12 3.01
CA ILE A 409 -0.44 14.57 1.80
C ILE A 409 -0.89 13.11 1.95
N VAL A 410 -0.43 12.42 2.99
CA VAL A 410 -0.86 11.07 3.34
C VAL A 410 -1.05 10.98 4.85
N PHE A 411 -2.17 10.41 5.27
CA PHE A 411 -2.55 10.20 6.67
C PHE A 411 -2.82 8.72 6.93
N GLY A 412 -2.90 8.31 8.20
CA GLY A 412 -3.47 7.01 8.56
C GLY A 412 -4.96 6.93 8.17
N ASP A 413 -5.52 5.73 8.07
CA ASP A 413 -6.99 5.60 8.02
C ASP A 413 -7.57 5.72 9.44
N ASP A 414 -8.90 5.74 9.57
CA ASP A 414 -9.63 5.94 10.84
C ASP A 414 -9.10 5.10 12.01
N SER A 415 -8.65 3.87 11.76
CA SER A 415 -8.20 2.96 12.82
C SER A 415 -6.71 3.02 13.14
N ALA A 416 -5.98 3.96 12.55
CA ALA A 416 -4.56 4.14 12.82
C ALA A 416 -4.32 4.70 14.23
N TYR A 417 -3.26 4.23 14.90
CA TYR A 417 -2.86 4.73 16.22
C TYR A 417 -1.33 4.63 16.41
N GLN A 418 -0.77 5.56 17.18
CA GLN A 418 0.64 5.63 17.54
C GLN A 418 0.96 4.78 18.77
N THR A 419 2.15 4.21 18.76
CA THR A 419 2.77 3.57 19.92
C THR A 419 4.24 3.93 20.01
N ASP A 420 4.79 3.82 21.22
CA ASP A 420 6.21 3.93 21.54
C ASP A 420 6.70 2.53 21.99
N GLN A 421 7.47 1.86 21.16
CA GLN A 421 7.98 0.52 21.40
C GLN A 421 9.40 0.58 21.93
N HIS A 422 10.18 1.52 21.42
CA HIS A 422 11.60 1.65 21.66
C HIS A 422 11.98 3.12 21.88
N PRO A 423 12.81 3.43 22.89
CA PRO A 423 13.28 4.79 23.11
C PRO A 423 14.03 5.36 21.90
N PRO A 424 14.09 6.70 21.74
CA PRO A 424 13.56 7.78 22.62
C PRO A 424 12.03 7.90 22.75
N GLU A 425 11.58 8.81 23.64
CA GLU A 425 10.14 9.09 23.79
C GLU A 425 9.61 9.88 22.59
N ILE A 426 8.35 9.64 22.23
CA ILE A 426 7.58 10.36 21.19
C ILE A 426 7.58 11.88 21.47
N ASP A 427 7.86 12.69 20.44
CA ASP A 427 7.81 14.16 20.53
C ASP A 427 6.37 14.70 20.45
N VAL A 428 5.56 14.17 19.53
CA VAL A 428 4.17 14.61 19.29
C VAL A 428 3.20 13.42 19.27
N THR A 429 2.16 13.49 20.08
CA THR A 429 1.05 12.54 20.04
C THR A 429 -0.15 13.16 19.31
N TRP A 430 -0.52 12.52 18.21
CA TRP A 430 -1.76 12.70 17.46
C TRP A 430 -2.88 11.82 18.04
N ASP A 431 -2.66 10.51 18.06
CA ASP A 431 -3.54 9.53 18.70
C ASP A 431 -2.74 8.31 19.14
N ASN A 432 -2.78 7.96 20.43
CA ASN A 432 -2.13 6.77 20.99
C ASN A 432 -3.11 5.76 21.57
N THR A 433 -4.38 5.83 21.16
CA THR A 433 -5.43 4.93 21.62
C THR A 433 -5.81 3.94 20.52
N ASN A 434 -5.79 2.65 20.84
CA ASN A 434 -6.29 1.63 19.92
C ASN A 434 -7.81 1.45 20.10
N ASP A 435 -8.59 2.36 19.52
CA ASP A 435 -10.06 2.35 19.56
C ASP A 435 -10.72 2.28 18.17
N GLY A 436 -9.93 2.45 17.10
CA GLY A 436 -10.40 2.35 15.73
C GLY A 436 -10.97 3.66 15.17
N GLU A 437 -10.75 4.78 15.83
CA GLU A 437 -11.23 6.10 15.41
C GLU A 437 -10.09 7.13 15.37
N PHE A 438 -10.29 8.22 14.62
CA PHE A 438 -9.41 9.40 14.56
C PHE A 438 -7.98 9.21 14.07
N GLY A 439 -7.60 8.02 13.59
CA GLY A 439 -6.29 7.80 12.96
C GLY A 439 -6.02 8.65 11.71
N TYR A 440 -7.07 9.18 11.07
CA TYR A 440 -7.01 10.09 9.93
C TYR A 440 -6.33 11.44 10.19
N GLN A 441 -6.00 11.75 11.44
CA GLN A 441 -5.23 12.95 11.80
C GLN A 441 -3.72 12.71 11.87
N ILE A 442 -3.25 11.45 11.81
CA ILE A 442 -1.83 11.10 11.94
C ILE A 442 -1.14 11.27 10.57
N PRO A 443 -0.24 12.26 10.39
CA PRO A 443 0.43 12.47 9.11
C PRO A 443 1.51 11.40 8.89
N LEU A 444 1.51 10.77 7.71
CA LEU A 444 2.47 9.73 7.31
C LEU A 444 3.37 10.17 6.15
N ALA A 445 2.96 11.17 5.37
CA ALA A 445 3.80 11.83 4.37
C ALA A 445 3.47 13.31 4.26
N ALA A 446 4.50 14.13 4.02
CA ALA A 446 4.35 15.57 3.84
C ALA A 446 5.38 16.12 2.83
N ILE A 447 5.02 17.24 2.20
CA ILE A 447 5.90 17.98 1.30
C ILE A 447 6.11 19.41 1.76
N GLU A 448 7.24 19.99 1.34
CA GLU A 448 7.62 21.37 1.66
C GLU A 448 8.40 21.99 0.47
N GLU A 449 8.23 23.29 0.26
CA GLU A 449 9.07 24.08 -0.67
C GLU A 449 9.98 25.04 0.12
N ILE A 450 11.27 24.71 0.23
CA ILE A 450 12.26 25.50 0.98
C ILE A 450 13.07 26.34 -0.01
N GLY A 451 12.62 27.56 -0.26
CA GLY A 451 13.16 28.41 -1.32
C GLY A 451 12.86 27.81 -2.69
N SER A 452 13.86 27.20 -3.35
CA SER A 452 13.68 26.45 -4.61
C SER A 452 13.80 24.94 -4.46
N LEU A 453 14.07 24.45 -3.24
CA LEU A 453 14.12 23.03 -2.92
C LEU A 453 12.69 22.49 -2.83
N ARG A 454 12.47 21.30 -3.40
CA ARG A 454 11.26 20.49 -3.19
C ARG A 454 11.59 19.31 -2.29
N LEU A 455 10.84 19.14 -1.21
CA LEU A 455 11.07 18.08 -0.22
C LEU A 455 9.85 17.18 -0.14
N LEU A 456 10.06 15.87 -0.15
CA LEU A 456 9.09 14.85 0.27
C LEU A 456 9.69 14.07 1.44
N VAL A 457 8.93 13.95 2.52
CA VAL A 457 9.25 13.11 3.67
C VAL A 457 8.14 12.10 3.88
N THR A 458 8.49 10.83 4.08
CA THR A 458 7.54 9.76 4.42
C THR A 458 7.96 9.05 5.70
N GLY A 459 6.99 8.55 6.46
CA GLY A 459 7.22 7.83 7.72
C GLY A 459 7.96 6.49 7.57
N THR A 460 7.98 5.93 6.35
CA THR A 460 8.73 4.72 5.99
C THR A 460 9.11 4.71 4.51
N THR A 461 9.98 3.78 4.12
CA THR A 461 10.38 3.54 2.73
C THR A 461 9.27 2.83 1.96
N PHE A 462 8.44 3.61 1.28
CA PHE A 462 7.33 3.09 0.46
C PHE A 462 7.76 2.52 -0.91
N PHE A 463 9.02 2.72 -1.29
CA PHE A 463 9.59 2.33 -2.58
C PHE A 463 10.61 1.18 -2.50
N SER A 464 10.57 0.41 -1.39
CA SER A 464 11.34 -0.83 -1.26
C SER A 464 10.77 -1.92 -2.19
N ASP A 465 11.59 -2.86 -2.64
CA ASP A 465 11.11 -3.96 -3.50
C ASP A 465 9.99 -4.81 -2.84
N PHE A 466 9.84 -4.73 -1.51
CA PHE A 466 8.79 -5.38 -0.75
C PHE A 466 7.43 -4.67 -0.82
N ASP A 467 7.43 -3.34 -0.86
CA ASP A 467 6.21 -2.52 -0.85
C ASP A 467 5.85 -2.01 -2.24
N TYR A 468 6.86 -1.59 -2.99
CA TYR A 468 6.78 -1.08 -4.35
C TYR A 468 6.33 -2.12 -5.37
N GLY A 469 6.64 -3.41 -5.13
CA GLY A 469 6.33 -4.51 -6.05
C GLY A 469 4.91 -5.09 -5.94
N LYS A 470 4.12 -4.63 -4.96
CA LYS A 470 2.75 -5.10 -4.70
C LYS A 470 1.78 -4.44 -5.67
N SER A 471 1.30 -5.21 -6.66
CA SER A 471 0.40 -4.73 -7.73
C SER A 471 -0.99 -4.27 -7.26
N GLN A 472 -1.31 -4.47 -5.97
CA GLN A 472 -2.59 -4.06 -5.39
C GLN A 472 -2.56 -2.67 -4.73
N PHE A 473 -1.39 -2.02 -4.70
CA PHE A 473 -1.21 -0.69 -4.12
C PHE A 473 -0.49 0.23 -5.10
N ASP A 474 -0.77 1.53 -5.01
CA ASP A 474 -0.34 2.54 -5.99
C ASP A 474 0.98 3.22 -5.59
N ASN A 475 1.82 2.55 -4.78
CA ASN A 475 3.12 3.08 -4.32
C ASN A 475 4.01 3.53 -5.49
N ALA A 476 4.00 2.79 -6.61
CA ALA A 476 4.71 3.16 -7.83
C ALA A 476 4.18 4.45 -8.45
N GLN A 477 2.85 4.56 -8.58
CA GLN A 477 2.23 5.76 -9.12
C GLN A 477 2.48 6.99 -8.24
N PHE A 478 2.48 6.83 -6.91
CA PHE A 478 2.83 7.90 -5.98
C PHE A 478 4.27 8.38 -6.18
N LEU A 479 5.23 7.47 -6.37
CA LEU A 479 6.60 7.84 -6.69
C LEU A 479 6.70 8.57 -8.04
N GLU A 480 6.02 8.09 -9.08
CA GLU A 480 5.99 8.75 -10.39
C GLU A 480 5.48 10.19 -10.30
N ASN A 481 4.37 10.40 -9.57
CA ASN A 481 3.85 11.75 -9.36
C ASN A 481 4.86 12.63 -8.61
N PHE A 482 5.57 12.09 -7.61
CA PHE A 482 6.65 12.81 -6.95
C PHE A 482 7.80 13.15 -7.90
N LEU A 483 8.22 12.23 -8.78
CA LEU A 483 9.30 12.49 -9.74
C LEU A 483 8.90 13.57 -10.76
N GLU A 484 7.65 13.56 -11.24
CA GLU A 484 7.10 14.63 -12.08
C GLU A 484 7.13 15.96 -11.33
N TRP A 485 6.67 15.98 -10.08
CA TRP A 485 6.71 17.17 -9.23
C TRP A 485 8.16 17.62 -8.96
N ALA A 486 9.09 16.70 -8.72
CA ALA A 486 10.50 17.03 -8.50
C ALA A 486 11.15 17.69 -9.73
N ALA A 487 10.83 17.23 -10.94
CA ALA A 487 11.37 17.79 -12.18
C ALA A 487 10.63 19.06 -12.64
N ASN A 488 9.29 19.06 -12.57
CA ASN A 488 8.44 20.10 -13.14
C ASN A 488 7.99 21.15 -12.13
N ARG A 489 8.76 22.22 -12.01
CA ARG A 489 8.53 23.36 -11.10
C ARG A 489 7.31 24.23 -11.44
N THR A 490 6.50 23.86 -12.44
CA THR A 490 5.27 24.60 -12.79
C THR A 490 4.00 23.95 -12.24
N ILE A 491 4.11 22.75 -11.67
CA ILE A 491 2.99 21.98 -11.12
C ILE A 491 3.07 21.99 -9.59
N GLY A 492 1.92 22.10 -8.94
CA GLY A 492 1.76 21.81 -7.51
C GLY A 492 2.60 22.71 -6.60
N ALA A 493 2.28 24.01 -6.52
CA ALA A 493 2.94 24.87 -5.54
C ALA A 493 2.46 24.53 -4.13
N VAL A 494 3.37 24.54 -3.15
CA VAL A 494 3.01 24.37 -1.73
C VAL A 494 2.65 25.74 -1.18
N SER A 495 1.39 25.92 -0.77
CA SER A 495 0.95 27.17 -0.15
C SER A 495 1.43 27.27 1.28
N SER A 496 1.73 28.50 1.72
CA SER A 496 2.05 28.79 3.11
C SER A 496 0.76 28.95 3.92
N VAL A 497 0.03 27.85 4.15
CA VAL A 497 -1.25 27.80 4.89
C VAL A 497 -1.18 26.65 5.90
N ASP A 498 -1.65 26.93 7.11
CA ASP A 498 -1.81 25.89 8.14
C ASP A 498 -3.03 25.02 7.82
N GLU A 499 -2.79 23.74 7.53
CA GLU A 499 -3.83 22.74 7.25
C GLU A 499 -3.93 21.67 8.36
N VAL A 500 -3.21 21.85 9.47
CA VAL A 500 -3.02 20.84 10.51
C VAL A 500 -3.65 21.31 11.81
N GLY A 501 -4.56 20.52 12.37
CA GLY A 501 -5.20 20.89 13.63
C GLY A 501 -4.27 20.85 14.85
N PRO A 502 -4.72 21.38 15.99
CA PRO A 502 -3.95 21.39 17.24
C PRO A 502 -3.50 20.01 17.71
N ARG A 503 -2.35 19.96 18.38
CA ARG A 503 -1.80 18.74 19.00
C ARG A 503 -2.38 18.65 20.39
N ILE A 504 -3.05 17.54 20.67
CA ILE A 504 -3.64 17.29 21.98
C ILE A 504 -2.74 16.27 22.67
N GLY A 505 -1.92 16.74 23.60
CA GLY A 505 -1.09 15.93 24.49
C GLY A 505 -1.92 15.13 25.51
N ASP A 506 -1.24 14.49 26.46
CA ASP A 506 -1.89 13.55 27.37
C ASP A 506 -3.03 14.16 28.17
N VAL A 507 -4.18 13.50 28.12
CA VAL A 507 -5.38 13.90 28.85
C VAL A 507 -5.39 13.24 30.22
N ASN A 508 -5.41 14.05 31.25
CA ASN A 508 -5.42 13.63 32.65
C ASN A 508 -6.73 14.04 33.31
N TRP A 509 -7.22 13.24 34.27
CA TRP A 509 -8.41 13.60 35.04
C TRP A 509 -8.31 13.19 36.51
N THR A 510 -9.03 13.91 37.36
CA THR A 510 -9.09 13.62 38.81
C THR A 510 -10.48 13.97 39.38
N PRO A 511 -11.09 13.10 40.21
CA PRO A 511 -10.61 11.77 40.60
C PRO A 511 -10.73 10.74 39.47
N GLY A 512 -9.80 9.78 39.41
CA GLY A 512 -9.85 8.68 38.42
C GLY A 512 -11.02 7.70 38.63
N SER A 513 -11.63 7.71 39.81
CA SER A 513 -12.83 6.91 40.12
C SER A 513 -13.81 7.76 40.94
N PRO A 514 -14.65 8.58 40.30
CA PRO A 514 -15.59 9.45 40.99
C PRO A 514 -16.74 8.66 41.63
N THR A 515 -17.15 9.07 42.84
CA THR A 515 -18.43 8.63 43.41
C THR A 515 -19.56 9.51 42.92
N ASN A 516 -20.81 9.08 43.11
CA ASN A 516 -21.99 9.87 42.71
C ASN A 516 -21.92 11.33 43.20
N GLY A 517 -22.17 12.25 42.28
CA GLY A 517 -22.15 13.69 42.52
C GLY A 517 -20.75 14.32 42.67
N HIS A 518 -19.65 13.57 42.53
CA HIS A 518 -18.31 14.16 42.51
C HIS A 518 -18.00 14.78 41.14
N ASN A 519 -17.57 16.03 41.13
CA ASN A 519 -17.03 16.65 39.93
C ASN A 519 -15.71 15.97 39.52
N VAL A 520 -15.49 15.84 38.21
CA VAL A 520 -14.21 15.39 37.66
C VAL A 520 -13.57 16.56 36.93
N THR A 521 -12.31 16.85 37.28
CA THR A 521 -11.51 17.86 36.59
C THR A 521 -10.67 17.17 35.53
N PHE A 522 -10.77 17.63 34.30
CA PHE A 522 -9.95 17.22 33.16
C PHE A 522 -8.88 18.27 32.87
N SER A 523 -7.71 17.82 32.45
CA SER A 523 -6.64 18.65 31.95
C SER A 523 -5.98 18.00 30.74
N ALA A 524 -5.71 18.78 29.70
CA ALA A 524 -4.93 18.35 28.54
C ALA A 524 -3.95 19.46 28.17
N ASP A 525 -2.74 19.09 27.75
CA ASP A 525 -1.82 20.03 27.12
C ASP A 525 -2.19 20.12 25.65
N ILE A 526 -2.55 21.31 25.18
CA ILE A 526 -2.97 21.53 23.79
C ILE A 526 -2.07 22.62 23.22
N TYR A 527 -1.40 22.29 22.13
CA TYR A 527 -0.46 23.18 21.48
C TYR A 527 -0.70 23.17 19.97
N ASP A 528 -0.53 24.35 19.39
CA ASP A 528 -0.52 24.52 17.96
C ASP A 528 0.50 25.62 17.59
N PRO A 529 1.34 25.45 16.55
CA PRO A 529 2.26 26.48 16.06
C PRO A 529 1.58 27.80 15.66
N SER A 530 0.40 27.77 15.01
CA SER A 530 -0.38 28.97 14.69
C SER A 530 -1.21 29.45 15.89
N GLY A 531 -1.47 28.53 16.83
CA GLY A 531 -2.00 28.79 18.16
C GLY A 531 -3.43 28.31 18.33
N THR A 532 -3.76 27.82 19.53
CA THR A 532 -5.09 27.26 19.83
C THR A 532 -6.12 28.35 20.14
N VAL A 533 -7.23 28.38 19.39
CA VAL A 533 -8.36 29.31 19.59
C VAL A 533 -9.36 28.77 20.58
N SER A 534 -9.68 27.48 20.51
CA SER A 534 -10.66 26.87 21.40
C SER A 534 -10.35 25.41 21.69
N ALA A 535 -10.78 24.95 22.86
CA ALA A 535 -10.73 23.56 23.25
C ALA A 535 -12.02 23.21 24.01
N HIS A 536 -12.57 22.04 23.71
CA HIS A 536 -13.82 21.54 24.25
C HIS A 536 -13.64 20.11 24.75
N LEU A 537 -14.27 19.83 25.88
CA LEU A 537 -14.50 18.48 26.34
C LEU A 537 -15.89 18.06 25.87
N ILE A 538 -15.96 17.02 25.07
CA ILE A 538 -17.23 16.45 24.64
C ILE A 538 -17.53 15.25 25.54
N VAL A 539 -18.68 15.30 26.19
CA VAL A 539 -19.12 14.31 27.18
C VAL A 539 -20.41 13.69 26.68
N GLU A 540 -20.35 12.42 26.29
CA GLU A 540 -21.51 11.66 25.86
C GLU A 540 -21.96 10.73 26.98
N THR A 541 -23.24 10.84 27.34
CA THR A 541 -23.89 9.98 28.33
C THR A 541 -25.22 9.46 27.80
N ASP A 542 -25.90 8.59 28.56
CA ASP A 542 -27.26 8.12 28.22
C ASP A 542 -28.27 9.28 28.05
N SER A 543 -27.97 10.45 28.65
CA SER A 543 -28.79 11.66 28.57
C SER A 543 -28.52 12.53 27.34
N GLY A 544 -27.48 12.22 26.56
CA GLY A 544 -27.06 12.93 25.36
C GLY A 544 -25.66 13.53 25.46
N GLU A 545 -25.24 14.19 24.38
CA GLU A 545 -23.95 14.86 24.27
C GLU A 545 -23.96 16.24 24.95
N GLN A 546 -22.90 16.54 25.69
CA GLN A 546 -22.64 17.86 26.28
C GLN A 546 -21.26 18.38 25.86
N VAL A 547 -21.22 19.63 25.43
CA VAL A 547 -19.99 20.34 25.05
C VAL A 547 -19.58 21.28 26.18
N ILE A 548 -18.43 21.05 26.80
CA ILE A 548 -17.89 21.85 27.90
C ILE A 548 -16.64 22.58 27.42
N ALA A 549 -16.69 23.91 27.35
CA ALA A 549 -15.52 24.71 27.00
C ALA A 549 -14.40 24.54 28.05
N MET A 550 -13.19 24.28 27.58
CA MET A 550 -12.00 24.23 28.42
C MET A 550 -11.39 25.62 28.55
N THR A 551 -10.83 25.94 29.71
CA THR A 551 -10.09 27.19 29.97
C THR A 551 -8.59 26.91 30.02
N GLY A 552 -7.85 27.57 29.13
CA GLY A 552 -6.39 27.41 28.98
C GLY A 552 -5.58 28.47 29.72
N SER A 553 -4.44 28.06 30.29
CA SER A 553 -3.39 28.95 30.79
C SER A 553 -2.02 28.30 30.63
N GLY A 554 -1.18 28.81 29.72
CA GLY A 554 0.18 28.31 29.52
C GLY A 554 0.27 26.96 28.81
N GLY A 555 -0.61 26.70 27.83
CA GLY A 555 -0.65 25.44 27.05
C GLY A 555 -1.53 24.36 27.66
N THR A 556 -1.75 24.38 28.98
CA THR A 556 -2.66 23.44 29.63
C THR A 556 -4.10 23.97 29.66
N PHE A 557 -5.04 23.18 29.14
CA PHE A 557 -6.47 23.45 29.13
C PHE A 557 -7.17 22.59 30.18
N THR A 558 -8.14 23.17 30.89
CA THR A 558 -8.88 22.47 31.93
C THR A 558 -10.39 22.65 31.82
N ALA A 559 -11.13 21.60 32.16
CA ALA A 559 -12.60 21.63 32.25
C ALA A 559 -13.08 20.79 33.44
N ILE A 560 -14.31 21.05 33.87
CA ILE A 560 -14.94 20.30 34.97
C ILE A 560 -16.23 19.68 34.44
N ILE A 561 -16.31 18.35 34.50
CA ILE A 561 -17.56 17.62 34.34
C ILE A 561 -18.31 17.68 35.69
N PRO A 562 -19.53 18.26 35.74
CA PRO A 562 -20.36 18.20 36.94
C PRO A 562 -20.64 16.76 37.34
N GLY A 563 -20.72 16.49 38.65
CA GLY A 563 -20.91 15.13 39.12
C GLY A 563 -22.18 14.45 38.60
N LEU A 564 -22.00 13.29 37.97
CA LEU A 564 -23.08 12.42 37.50
C LEU A 564 -23.49 11.40 38.58
N THR A 565 -24.59 10.68 38.37
CA THR A 565 -25.13 9.71 39.34
C THR A 565 -25.44 8.39 38.65
N ASP A 566 -24.76 7.31 39.07
CA ASP A 566 -24.94 5.95 38.54
C ASP A 566 -24.87 5.89 37.00
N GLU A 567 -23.92 6.64 36.42
CA GLU A 567 -23.83 6.88 34.98
C GLU A 567 -22.38 6.75 34.51
N SER A 568 -22.21 6.25 33.28
CA SER A 568 -20.93 6.24 32.57
C SER A 568 -20.94 7.30 31.49
N ALA A 569 -19.80 7.99 31.32
CA ALA A 569 -19.60 8.98 30.29
C ALA A 569 -18.44 8.57 29.38
N SER A 570 -18.67 8.68 28.07
CA SER A 570 -17.64 8.61 27.03
C SER A 570 -17.15 10.02 26.74
N ILE A 571 -15.84 10.24 26.77
CA ILE A 571 -15.26 11.58 26.77
C ILE A 571 -14.18 11.69 25.70
N ARG A 572 -14.21 12.77 24.92
CA ARG A 572 -13.17 13.14 23.96
C ARG A 572 -12.82 14.63 24.08
N VAL A 573 -11.62 14.99 23.65
CA VAL A 573 -11.16 16.39 23.62
C VAL A 573 -11.11 16.84 22.16
N GLU A 574 -11.77 17.95 21.86
CA GLU A 574 -11.75 18.59 20.54
C GLU A 574 -11.07 19.97 20.67
N ALA A 575 -10.19 20.31 19.74
CA ALA A 575 -9.50 21.60 19.71
C ALA A 575 -9.50 22.22 18.31
N THR A 576 -9.52 23.55 18.25
CA THR A 576 -9.48 24.33 17.02
C THR A 576 -8.37 25.38 17.08
N ASP A 577 -7.60 25.53 16.01
CA ASP A 577 -6.52 26.52 15.88
C ASP A 577 -6.99 27.89 15.35
N GLY A 578 -6.03 28.76 15.03
CA GLY A 578 -6.23 30.10 14.47
C GLY A 578 -6.81 30.15 13.06
N ASP A 579 -6.56 29.12 12.27
CA ASP A 579 -6.93 29.02 10.86
C ASP A 579 -8.20 28.19 10.63
N GLY A 580 -8.71 27.56 11.69
CA GLY A 580 -9.98 26.84 11.74
C GLY A 580 -9.85 25.32 11.61
N ASN A 581 -8.63 24.77 11.65
CA ASN A 581 -8.43 23.32 11.61
C ASN A 581 -8.76 22.72 12.98
N ASN A 582 -9.27 21.49 12.96
CA ASN A 582 -9.75 20.81 14.15
C ASN A 582 -8.98 19.51 14.38
N SER A 583 -8.75 19.19 15.65
CA SER A 583 -8.20 17.90 16.07
C SER A 583 -9.06 17.30 17.16
N THR A 584 -9.06 15.97 17.22
CA THR A 584 -9.81 15.22 18.22
C THR A 584 -8.91 14.16 18.85
N ARG A 585 -8.80 14.14 20.18
CA ARG A 585 -8.16 13.05 20.91
C ARG A 585 -9.20 12.18 21.60
N ALA A 586 -9.08 10.88 21.34
CA ALA A 586 -10.09 9.86 21.53
C ALA A 586 -10.09 9.21 22.94
N TYR A 587 -10.88 8.15 23.11
CA TYR A 587 -11.88 7.98 24.18
C TYR A 587 -11.41 7.68 25.61
N PHE A 588 -12.01 8.38 26.57
CA PHE A 588 -11.94 8.05 28.01
C PHE A 588 -13.34 7.64 28.52
N SER A 589 -13.43 6.46 29.14
CA SER A 589 -14.66 6.04 29.83
C SER A 589 -14.53 6.26 31.33
N ILE A 590 -15.42 7.05 31.92
CA ILE A 590 -15.50 7.26 33.37
C ILE A 590 -16.88 6.87 33.88
N THR A 591 -16.94 6.11 34.97
CA THR A 591 -18.18 5.71 35.64
C THR A 591 -18.31 6.35 37.02
N TRP A 592 -19.46 6.97 37.28
CA TRP A 592 -19.84 7.48 38.59
C TRP A 592 -20.65 6.44 39.37
N GLY A 593 -20.34 6.27 40.66
CA GLY A 593 -21.15 5.43 41.56
C GLY A 593 -20.63 4.02 41.80
N GLY A 594 -19.47 3.67 41.23
CA GLY A 594 -18.78 2.41 41.53
C GLY A 594 -18.36 2.32 43.01
N SER A 595 -18.74 1.24 43.69
CA SER A 595 -18.18 0.89 45.01
C SER A 595 -16.67 0.71 44.88
N SER A 596 -15.91 1.21 45.86
CA SER A 596 -14.45 1.23 45.83
C SER A 596 -13.85 -0.18 45.64
N THR A 597 -13.43 -0.49 44.43
CA THR A 597 -12.35 -1.46 44.19
C THR A 597 -11.19 -0.68 43.61
N THR A 598 -10.19 -0.41 44.45
CA THR A 598 -8.88 0.05 44.05
C THR A 598 -8.22 -1.06 43.23
N THR A 599 -8.28 -0.96 41.90
CA THR A 599 -7.24 -1.55 41.06
C THR A 599 -6.38 -0.38 40.60
N PRO A 600 -5.10 -0.31 40.99
CA PRO A 600 -4.22 0.68 40.41
C PRO A 600 -4.09 0.37 38.92
N THR A 601 -4.47 1.32 38.06
CA THR A 601 -3.86 1.40 36.73
C THR A 601 -2.39 1.71 36.98
N SER A 602 -1.57 0.66 36.99
CA SER A 602 -0.15 0.84 36.69
C SER A 602 -0.08 1.56 35.35
N SER A 603 0.72 2.62 35.28
CA SER A 603 1.33 3.07 34.04
C SER A 603 1.76 1.84 33.25
N GLY A 604 0.96 1.49 32.25
CA GLY A 604 1.27 0.41 31.34
C GLY A 604 2.41 0.92 30.49
N VAL A 605 3.64 0.64 30.92
CA VAL A 605 4.72 0.44 29.95
C VAL A 605 4.14 -0.58 28.96
N PRO A 606 4.09 -0.26 27.64
CA PRO A 606 3.68 -1.22 26.64
C PRO A 606 4.47 -2.49 26.88
N LEU A 607 3.78 -3.62 27.03
CA LEU A 607 4.48 -4.89 27.07
C LEU A 607 5.23 -4.99 25.73
N PRO A 608 6.57 -5.17 25.72
CA PRO A 608 7.29 -5.26 24.46
C PRO A 608 6.69 -6.40 23.63
N PRO A 609 6.52 -6.21 22.30
CA PRO A 609 5.88 -7.19 21.40
C PRO A 609 6.48 -8.60 21.49
N MET A 610 7.70 -8.70 22.00
CA MET A 610 8.45 -9.95 22.19
C MET A 610 7.77 -10.99 23.11
N THR A 611 6.72 -10.66 23.86
CA THR A 611 6.00 -11.64 24.70
C THR A 611 4.77 -12.27 24.02
N ILE A 612 4.31 -11.72 22.89
CA ILE A 612 3.20 -12.29 22.10
C ILE A 612 3.70 -13.41 21.16
N ALA A 613 5.00 -13.39 20.80
CA ALA A 613 5.60 -14.37 19.90
C ALA A 613 5.69 -15.82 20.45
N ILE A 614 5.54 -16.06 21.76
CA ILE A 614 5.64 -17.41 22.35
C ILE A 614 4.27 -17.98 22.80
N ALA A 615 3.25 -17.14 23.00
CA ALA A 615 1.95 -17.61 23.49
C ALA A 615 1.01 -18.12 22.37
N ILE A 616 1.17 -17.65 21.13
CA ILE A 616 0.30 -18.05 20.01
C ILE A 616 0.78 -19.37 19.34
N ALA A 617 2.09 -19.64 19.35
CA ALA A 617 2.63 -20.92 18.85
C ALA A 617 2.36 -22.12 19.79
N GLY A 618 2.12 -21.88 21.09
CA GLY A 618 1.99 -22.95 22.10
C GLY A 618 0.57 -23.45 22.37
N VAL A 619 -0.47 -22.67 22.03
CA VAL A 619 -1.87 -23.02 22.38
C VAL A 619 -2.61 -23.73 21.22
N ALA A 620 -2.20 -23.50 19.96
CA ALA A 620 -2.76 -24.21 18.82
C ALA A 620 -2.39 -25.71 18.78
N ILE A 621 -1.22 -26.10 19.31
CA ILE A 621 -0.76 -27.51 19.29
C ILE A 621 -1.41 -28.36 20.41
N VAL A 622 -1.84 -27.76 21.53
CA VAL A 622 -2.44 -28.51 22.64
C VAL A 622 -3.95 -28.71 22.47
N ALA A 623 -4.64 -27.79 21.78
CA ALA A 623 -6.08 -27.93 21.49
C ALA A 623 -6.38 -29.02 20.44
N VAL A 624 -5.50 -29.21 19.44
CA VAL A 624 -5.68 -30.24 18.39
C VAL A 624 -5.42 -31.66 18.92
N VAL A 625 -4.51 -31.84 19.88
CA VAL A 625 -4.23 -33.16 20.48
C VAL A 625 -5.34 -33.61 21.45
N LEU A 626 -6.05 -32.68 22.10
CA LEU A 626 -7.13 -33.03 23.05
C LEU A 626 -8.48 -33.31 22.36
N ILE A 627 -8.75 -32.75 21.18
CA ILE A 627 -9.98 -33.03 20.42
C ILE A 627 -9.92 -34.40 19.71
N ILE A 628 -8.73 -34.89 19.38
CA ILE A 628 -8.54 -36.21 18.74
C ILE A 628 -8.72 -37.39 19.73
N PHE A 629 -8.58 -37.18 21.04
CA PHE A 629 -8.74 -38.25 22.03
C PHE A 629 -10.14 -38.40 22.66
N VAL A 630 -11.07 -37.47 22.43
CA VAL A 630 -12.43 -37.54 23.02
C VAL A 630 -13.50 -38.06 22.05
N ARG A 631 -13.20 -38.23 20.75
CA ARG A 631 -14.12 -38.85 19.77
C ARG A 631 -13.93 -40.36 19.56
N ARG A 632 -13.23 -41.06 20.47
CA ARG A 632 -13.25 -42.52 20.57
C ARG A 632 -13.76 -43.00 21.92
N ARG A 633 -15.08 -42.84 22.13
CA ARG A 633 -15.94 -43.81 22.80
C ARG A 633 -17.35 -43.75 22.23
#